data_AF-A0A0Q4Z5Y9-F1
#
_entry.id   AF-A0A0Q4Z5Y9-F1
#
_cell.length_a   1.000
_cell.length_b   1.000
_cell.length_c   1.000
_cell.angle_alpha   90.00
_cell.angle_beta   90.00
_cell.angle_gamma   90.00
#
_symmetry.space_group_name_H-M   'P 1'
#
loop_
_entity.id
_entity.type
_entity.pdbx_description
1 polymer ?
#
loop_
_entity_poly.entity_id
_entity_poly.type
_entity_poly.pdbx_seq_one_letter_code
_entity_poly.pdbx_strand_id
1 'polypeptide(L)'
;MPESEGADALDRLSEVVRLATLLADQVLDAQIMSRPVPDEHIRALLEAALVLRQHGQELPSLLGQIMHGISAEALKDPAEAQQSAAEDEATGRLAWMFRPLQGAKD
;
A
#
# COMPACT_ATOMS: atom_id res chain seq x y z
N MET A 1 -21.12 28.44 -18.11
CA MET A 1 -21.51 28.07 -16.74
C MET A 1 -20.39 27.20 -16.17
N PRO A 2 -19.36 27.77 -15.52
CA PRO A 2 -18.20 27.00 -15.02
C PRO A 2 -18.36 26.45 -13.58
N GLU A 3 -19.49 26.69 -12.91
CA GLU A 3 -19.65 26.35 -11.48
C GLU A 3 -19.94 24.86 -11.22
N SER A 4 -20.41 24.10 -12.22
CA SER A 4 -20.70 22.66 -12.06
C SER A 4 -19.44 21.78 -12.08
N GLU A 5 -18.40 22.14 -12.83
CA GLU A 5 -17.17 21.33 -12.93
C GLU A 5 -16.41 21.23 -11.60
N GLY A 6 -16.45 22.28 -10.78
CA GLY A 6 -15.81 22.28 -9.46
C GLY A 6 -16.52 21.37 -8.45
N ALA A 7 -17.85 21.33 -8.49
CA ALA A 7 -18.65 20.46 -7.62
C ALA A 7 -18.44 18.98 -7.98
N ASP A 8 -18.49 18.64 -9.27
CA ASP A 8 -18.20 17.28 -9.76
C ASP A 8 -16.78 16.81 -9.41
N ALA A 9 -15.80 17.71 -9.45
CA ALA A 9 -14.43 17.37 -9.08
C ALA A 9 -14.28 17.06 -7.57
N LEU A 10 -14.98 17.80 -6.71
CA LEU A 10 -14.99 17.56 -5.26
C LEU A 10 -15.73 16.26 -4.90
N ASP A 11 -16.82 15.94 -5.59
CA ASP A 11 -17.55 14.68 -5.40
C ASP A 11 -16.69 13.48 -5.82
N ARG A 12 -15.96 13.58 -6.94
CA ARG A 12 -15.01 12.54 -7.37
C ARG A 12 -13.86 12.37 -6.38
N LEU A 13 -13.32 13.46 -5.83
CA LEU A 13 -12.29 13.39 -4.79
C LEU A 13 -12.79 12.74 -3.52
N SER A 14 -14.01 13.08 -3.08
CA SER A 14 -14.65 12.46 -1.93
C SER A 14 -14.85 10.96 -2.15
N GLU A 15 -15.18 10.55 -3.37
CA GLU A 15 -15.28 9.14 -3.74
C GLU A 15 -13.92 8.45 -3.76
N VAL A 16 -12.85 9.10 -4.23
CA VAL A 16 -11.47 8.58 -4.14
C VAL A 16 -11.06 8.37 -2.68
N VAL A 17 -11.36 9.32 -1.79
CA VAL A 17 -11.11 9.17 -0.34
C VAL A 17 -11.85 7.95 0.21
N ARG A 18 -13.13 7.81 -0.13
CA ARG A 18 -13.97 6.69 0.33
C ARG A 18 -13.42 5.34 -0.16
N LEU A 19 -13.09 5.23 -1.45
CA LEU A 19 -12.57 4.01 -2.05
C LEU A 19 -11.18 3.65 -1.51
N ALA A 20 -10.29 4.64 -1.36
CA ALA A 20 -8.97 4.45 -0.79
C ALA A 20 -9.04 3.96 0.67
N THR A 21 -9.99 4.49 1.45
CA THR A 21 -10.23 4.04 2.83
C THR A 21 -10.67 2.58 2.87
N LEU A 22 -11.65 2.18 2.04
CA LEU A 22 -12.12 0.80 1.98
C LEU A 22 -11.05 -0.18 1.49
N LEU A 23 -10.24 0.23 0.51
CA LEU A 23 -9.16 -0.61 0.01
C LEU A 23 -8.04 -0.76 1.06
N ALA A 24 -7.71 0.31 1.78
CA ALA A 24 -6.73 0.25 2.86
C ALA A 24 -7.17 -0.66 4.01
N ASP A 25 -8.47 -0.65 4.35
CA ASP A 25 -9.07 -1.57 5.31
C ASP A 25 -8.94 -3.04 4.87
N GLN A 26 -9.26 -3.34 3.60
CA GLN A 26 -9.10 -4.69 3.04
C GLN A 26 -7.65 -5.17 3.04
N VAL A 27 -6.70 -4.28 2.72
CA VAL A 27 -5.27 -4.58 2.74
C VAL A 27 -4.81 -4.86 4.17
N LEU A 28 -5.27 -4.09 5.15
CA LEU A 28 -4.95 -4.32 6.56
C LEU A 28 -5.52 -5.65 7.05
N ASP A 29 -6.79 -5.93 6.75
CA ASP A 29 -7.45 -7.19 7.09
C ASP A 29 -6.72 -8.41 6.49
N ALA A 30 -6.29 -8.30 5.23
CA ALA A 30 -5.48 -9.34 4.59
C ALA A 30 -4.15 -9.55 5.32
N GLN A 31 -3.46 -8.48 5.71
CA GLN A 31 -2.21 -8.59 6.49
C GLN A 31 -2.43 -9.20 7.87
N ILE A 32 -3.45 -8.78 8.61
CA ILE A 32 -3.83 -9.35 9.92
C ILE A 32 -4.07 -10.85 9.79
N MET A 33 -4.78 -11.25 8.73
CA MET A 33 -5.11 -12.65 8.45
C MET A 33 -3.96 -13.43 7.77
N SER A 34 -2.78 -12.81 7.60
CA SER A 34 -1.63 -13.38 6.89
C SER A 34 -1.96 -13.88 5.47
N ARG A 35 -2.94 -13.25 4.82
CA ARG A 35 -3.29 -13.49 3.42
C ARG A 35 -2.40 -12.66 2.50
N PRO A 36 -2.10 -13.15 1.29
CA PRO A 36 -1.41 -12.33 0.30
C PRO A 36 -2.25 -11.11 -0.09
N VAL A 37 -1.59 -9.96 -0.21
CA VAL A 37 -2.19 -8.73 -0.73
C VAL A 37 -1.83 -8.63 -2.22
N PRO A 38 -2.80 -8.46 -3.12
CA PRO A 38 -2.51 -8.26 -4.54
C PRO A 38 -1.70 -6.98 -4.81
N ASP A 39 -0.73 -7.04 -5.71
CA ASP A 39 0.09 -5.89 -6.10
C ASP A 39 -0.76 -4.74 -6.68
N GLU A 40 -1.87 -5.07 -7.35
CA GLU A 40 -2.83 -4.10 -7.86
C GLU A 40 -3.46 -3.27 -6.74
N HIS A 41 -3.69 -3.86 -5.57
CA HIS A 41 -4.25 -3.15 -4.43
C HIS A 41 -3.24 -2.13 -3.88
N ILE A 42 -1.97 -2.54 -3.75
CA ILE A 42 -0.89 -1.65 -3.33
C ILE A 42 -0.71 -0.49 -4.34
N ARG A 43 -0.71 -0.80 -5.64
CA ARG A 43 -0.60 0.23 -6.69
C ARG A 43 -1.77 1.20 -6.67
N ALA A 44 -3.00 0.71 -6.53
CA ALA A 44 -4.19 1.56 -6.45
C ALA A 44 -4.17 2.48 -5.23
N LEU A 45 -3.66 2.00 -4.08
CA LEU A 45 -3.46 2.85 -2.89
C LEU A 45 -2.40 3.94 -3.13
N LEU A 46 -1.29 3.62 -3.82
CA LEU A 46 -0.27 4.61 -4.18
C LEU A 46 -0.80 5.67 -5.15
N GLU A 47 -1.58 5.25 -6.15
CA GLU A 47 -2.22 6.16 -7.12
C GLU A 47 -3.25 7.05 -6.44
N ALA A 48 -4.09 6.49 -5.56
CA ALA A 48 -5.03 7.27 -4.76
C ALA A 48 -4.31 8.29 -3.87
N ALA A 49 -3.22 7.88 -3.20
CA ALA A 49 -2.43 8.80 -2.38
C ALA A 49 -1.82 9.95 -3.19
N LEU A 50 -1.36 9.66 -4.40
CA LEU A 50 -0.83 10.66 -5.33
C LEU A 50 -1.93 11.66 -5.74
N VAL A 51 -3.10 11.18 -6.14
CA VAL A 51 -4.25 12.03 -6.50
C VAL A 51 -4.67 12.92 -5.34
N LEU A 52 -4.85 12.35 -4.14
CA LEU A 52 -5.25 13.12 -2.96
C LEU A 52 -4.24 14.23 -2.63
N ARG A 53 -2.95 13.92 -2.67
CA ARG A 53 -1.88 14.91 -2.42
C ARG A 53 -1.87 16.03 -3.47
N GLN A 54 -2.07 15.71 -4.75
CA GLN A 54 -2.12 16.71 -5.83
C GLN A 54 -3.26 17.72 -5.64
N HIS A 55 -4.37 17.27 -5.03
CA HIS A 55 -5.54 18.10 -4.74
C HIS A 55 -5.54 18.68 -3.31
N GLY A 56 -4.43 18.58 -2.58
CA GLY A 56 -4.29 19.13 -1.22
C GLY A 56 -5.16 18.43 -0.17
N GLN A 57 -5.66 17.23 -0.45
CA GLN A 57 -6.42 16.42 0.50
C GLN A 57 -5.47 15.69 1.45
N GLU A 58 -5.87 15.60 2.71
CA GLU A 58 -5.17 14.76 3.68
C GLU A 58 -5.38 13.27 3.34
N LEU A 59 -4.34 12.47 3.59
CA LEU A 59 -4.45 11.03 3.41
C LEU A 59 -5.29 10.44 4.54
N PRO A 60 -6.24 9.54 4.23
CA PRO A 60 -6.91 8.74 5.25
C PRO A 60 -5.89 8.05 6.16
N SER A 61 -6.14 8.02 7.47
CA SER A 61 -5.18 7.52 8.46
C SER A 61 -4.63 6.12 8.14
N LEU A 62 -5.48 5.22 7.63
CA LEU A 62 -5.10 3.87 7.22
C LEU A 62 -4.15 3.88 6.02
N LEU A 63 -4.44 4.69 5.01
CA LEU A 63 -3.58 4.86 3.84
C LEU A 63 -2.22 5.47 4.23
N GLY A 64 -2.23 6.48 5.11
CA GLY A 64 -1.01 7.08 5.65
C GLY A 64 -0.14 6.06 6.40
N GLN A 65 -0.74 5.18 7.20
CA GLN A 65 -0.02 4.12 7.91
C GLN A 65 0.62 3.12 6.94
N ILE A 66 -0.13 2.67 5.92
CA ILE A 66 0.39 1.76 4.90
C ILE A 66 1.57 2.40 4.15
N MET A 67 1.47 3.69 3.79
CA MET A 67 2.54 4.42 3.12
C MET A 67 3.81 4.58 3.98
N HIS A 68 3.65 4.82 5.29
CA HIS A 68 4.77 4.88 6.22
C HIS A 68 5.47 3.52 6.39
N GLY A 69 4.71 2.42 6.43
CA GLY A 69 5.28 1.06 6.44
C GLY A 69 6.15 0.80 5.21
N ILE A 70 5.62 1.06 4.02
CA ILE A 70 6.37 0.86 2.76
C ILE A 70 7.68 1.67 2.73
N SER A 71 7.65 2.90 3.23
CA SER A 71 8.83 3.78 3.25
C SER A 71 9.89 3.36 4.28
N ALA A 72 9.47 2.78 5.41
CA ALA A 72 10.37 2.33 6.47
C ALA A 72 11.18 1.07 6.05
N GLU A 73 10.59 0.15 5.31
CA GLU A 73 11.30 -0.99 4.73
C GLU A 73 12.35 -0.56 3.68
N ALA A 74 12.02 0.45 2.87
CA ALA A 74 12.92 0.96 1.83
C ALA A 74 14.17 1.67 2.39
N LEU A 75 14.13 2.09 3.67
CA LEU A 75 15.19 2.88 4.31
C LEU A 75 16.11 2.06 5.23
N LYS A 76 15.90 0.75 5.37
CA LYS A 76 16.82 -0.11 6.13
C LYS A 76 18.14 -0.29 5.35
N ASP A 77 19.17 0.41 5.81
CA ASP A 77 20.52 0.43 5.24
C ASP A 77 21.20 -0.96 5.31
N PRO A 78 21.87 -1.42 4.23
CA PRO A 78 22.49 -2.75 4.12
C PRO A 78 23.63 -3.05 5.10
N ALA A 79 24.07 -2.08 5.93
CA ALA A 79 25.19 -2.29 6.86
C ALA A 79 24.86 -3.22 8.04
N GLU A 80 23.61 -3.23 8.53
CA GLU A 80 23.19 -4.15 9.62
C GLU A 80 22.90 -5.57 9.11
N ALA A 81 22.80 -5.76 7.79
CA ALA A 81 22.57 -7.07 7.19
C ALA A 81 23.82 -7.97 7.19
N GLN A 82 25.03 -7.41 7.28
CA GLN A 82 26.27 -8.16 7.02
C GLN A 82 26.68 -9.15 8.13
N GLN A 83 26.16 -9.04 9.36
CA GLN A 83 26.40 -10.04 10.41
C GLN A 83 25.41 -11.22 10.38
N SER A 84 24.26 -11.07 9.71
CA SER A 84 23.31 -12.17 9.46
C SER A 84 23.38 -12.71 8.02
N ALA A 85 24.06 -12.01 7.10
CA ALA A 85 24.07 -12.30 5.66
C ALA A 85 24.81 -13.58 5.24
N ALA A 86 25.74 -14.12 6.04
CA ALA A 86 26.47 -15.32 5.61
C ALA A 86 25.57 -16.59 5.58
N GLU A 87 24.46 -16.60 6.32
CA GLU A 87 23.51 -17.72 6.32
C GLU A 87 22.12 -17.33 5.77
N ASP A 88 21.76 -16.04 5.80
CA ASP A 88 20.41 -15.56 5.45
C ASP A 88 20.31 -14.88 4.07
N GLU A 89 21.40 -14.66 3.34
CA GLU A 89 21.33 -13.88 2.10
C GLU A 89 20.76 -14.66 0.90
N ALA A 90 21.04 -15.96 0.80
CA ALA A 90 20.40 -16.81 -0.22
C ALA A 90 19.00 -17.27 0.20
N THR A 91 18.78 -17.45 1.51
CA THR A 91 17.52 -17.93 2.08
C THR A 91 16.51 -16.81 2.24
N GLY A 92 16.88 -15.65 2.76
CA GLY A 92 16.00 -14.50 3.04
C GLY A 92 15.52 -13.74 1.81
N ARG A 93 16.37 -13.59 0.77
CA ARG A 93 15.96 -13.01 -0.53
C ARG A 93 15.05 -13.92 -1.35
N LEU A 94 15.07 -15.23 -1.09
CA LEU A 94 14.13 -16.18 -1.68
C LEU A 94 12.94 -16.46 -0.73
N ALA A 95 13.08 -16.27 0.58
CA ALA A 95 12.03 -16.54 1.57
C ALA A 95 10.84 -15.60 1.47
N TRP A 96 11.02 -14.35 1.02
CA TRP A 96 9.90 -13.45 0.76
C TRP A 96 9.19 -13.78 -0.57
N MET A 97 9.91 -14.32 -1.57
CA MET A 97 9.33 -14.82 -2.84
C MET A 97 8.62 -16.17 -2.68
N PHE A 98 8.99 -16.97 -1.68
CA PHE A 98 8.35 -18.25 -1.35
C PHE A 98 7.42 -18.18 -0.14
N ARG A 99 7.14 -16.98 0.38
CA ARG A 99 6.04 -16.78 1.34
C ARG A 99 4.73 -16.93 0.54
N PRO A 100 3.85 -17.88 0.88
CA PRO A 100 2.82 -18.36 -0.05
C PRO A 100 1.88 -17.25 -0.49
N LEU A 101 1.93 -16.99 -1.79
CA LEU A 101 0.97 -16.23 -2.59
C LEU A 101 -0.30 -17.06 -2.90
N GLN A 102 -0.77 -17.91 -1.97
CA GLN A 102 -1.72 -18.98 -2.31
C GLN A 102 -3.19 -18.56 -2.13
N GLY A 103 -3.79 -18.13 -3.25
CA GLY A 103 -5.13 -18.55 -3.63
C GLY A 103 -5.04 -19.50 -4.82
N ALA A 104 -5.37 -20.78 -4.65
CA ALA A 104 -5.62 -21.72 -5.74
C ALA A 104 -6.63 -22.79 -5.31
N LYS A 105 -7.91 -22.51 -5.62
CA LYS A 105 -9.00 -23.39 -6.09
C LYS A 105 -8.74 -24.92 -6.06
N ASP A 106 -9.35 -25.64 -5.12
CA ASP A 106 -10.49 -26.57 -5.27
C ASP A 106 -11.06 -26.92 -3.88
#